data_AF-A0A1T4KXQ2-F1
#
_entry.id   AF-A0A1T4KXQ2-F1
#
_cell.length_a   1.000
_cell.length_b   1.000
_cell.length_c   1.000
_cell.angle_alpha   90.00
_cell.angle_beta   90.00
_cell.angle_gamma   90.00
#
_symmetry.space_group_name_H-M   'P 1'
#
loop_
_entity.id
_entity.type
_entity.pdbx_description
1 polymer ?
#
loop_
_entity_poly.entity_id
_entity_poly.type
_entity_poly.pdbx_seq_one_letter_code
_entity_poly.pdbx_strand_id
1 'polypeptide(L)'
;MTTSHLRFGKSIIDAPYLIKENQADFVACHHTPHLESVDMLKYAVSDYGITVSKKRDCLKLKGERVYLIVGMKQRGHRQKDFYLWCYTQVEEIEAFENENYGVYGTDFICKKPIRLNDLPGFEHFAKHTMGSFAYGLQNAINDPFSQVLMNDKLYASMEKYNQKALRWLADFEDGLEDSDLWLTNKDGRNHPSWFIFEMEPNTSTAYLRVRAISCLWNKKFFIEQFKIFCKRFPEVQTLCIPVAENDEQTDEIAYKAYDIAKKFSNLKVRFYIP
;
A
#
# COMPACT_ATOMS: atom_id res chain seq x y z
N MET A 1 -6.87 -28.33 -18.97
CA MET A 1 -6.67 -27.62 -17.70
C MET A 1 -8.00 -27.57 -16.97
N THR A 2 -8.03 -27.93 -15.69
CA THR A 2 -9.24 -27.88 -14.85
C THR A 2 -9.01 -26.82 -13.78
N THR A 3 -9.98 -25.93 -13.59
CA THR A 3 -9.92 -24.86 -12.57
C THR A 3 -11.06 -25.05 -11.58
N SER A 4 -10.73 -25.12 -10.28
CA SER A 4 -11.71 -25.29 -9.20
C SER A 4 -11.88 -23.98 -8.45
N HIS A 5 -13.13 -23.64 -8.10
CA HIS A 5 -13.45 -22.43 -7.33
C HIS A 5 -14.08 -22.83 -6.01
N LEU A 6 -13.41 -22.51 -4.90
CA LEU A 6 -13.84 -22.85 -3.55
C LEU A 6 -14.08 -21.57 -2.76
N ARG A 7 -15.14 -21.55 -1.95
CA ARG A 7 -15.43 -20.44 -1.03
C ARG A 7 -15.75 -21.00 0.35
N PHE A 8 -15.22 -20.34 1.37
CA PHE A 8 -15.46 -20.66 2.78
C PHE A 8 -15.96 -19.39 3.48
N GLY A 9 -16.90 -19.52 4.41
CA GLY A 9 -17.51 -18.37 5.07
C GLY A 9 -18.22 -18.75 6.36
N LYS A 10 -18.28 -17.80 7.31
CA LYS A 10 -19.00 -17.96 8.60
C LYS A 10 -20.53 -17.89 8.45
N SER A 11 -21.01 -17.43 7.30
CA SER A 11 -22.42 -17.31 6.93
C SER A 11 -22.68 -18.04 5.62
N ILE A 12 -23.97 -18.20 5.26
CA ILE A 12 -24.38 -18.79 3.98
C ILE A 12 -23.70 -18.04 2.83
N ILE A 13 -23.12 -18.81 1.91
CA ILE A 13 -22.40 -18.30 0.75
C ILE A 13 -23.37 -18.24 -0.43
N ASP A 14 -23.90 -17.06 -0.72
CA ASP A 14 -24.74 -16.80 -1.89
C ASP A 14 -23.89 -16.20 -3.04
N ALA A 15 -23.02 -17.03 -3.60
CA ALA A 15 -22.13 -16.64 -4.69
C ALA A 15 -22.08 -17.71 -5.79
N PRO A 16 -23.18 -17.93 -6.53
CA PRO A 16 -23.29 -18.96 -7.58
C PRO A 16 -22.58 -18.56 -8.88
N TYR A 17 -21.41 -17.90 -8.78
CA TYR A 17 -20.59 -17.45 -9.89
C TYR A 17 -19.13 -17.83 -9.67
N LEU A 18 -18.35 -17.96 -10.75
CA LEU A 18 -16.91 -18.28 -10.67
C LEU A 18 -16.13 -17.15 -10.00
N ILE A 19 -15.05 -17.48 -9.29
CA ILE A 19 -14.11 -16.48 -8.74
C ILE A 19 -13.40 -15.83 -9.94
N LYS A 20 -13.49 -14.50 -10.06
CA LYS A 20 -12.94 -13.73 -11.19
C LYS A 20 -11.53 -13.23 -10.85
N GLU A 21 -10.93 -12.50 -11.79
CA GLU A 21 -9.64 -11.84 -11.57
C GLU A 21 -9.68 -10.96 -10.32
N ASN A 22 -8.62 -11.01 -9.52
CA ASN A 22 -8.48 -10.31 -8.24
C ASN A 22 -9.59 -10.60 -7.22
N GLN A 23 -10.02 -11.86 -7.11
CA GLN A 23 -11.07 -12.26 -6.14
C GLN A 23 -10.71 -13.52 -5.33
N ALA A 24 -9.61 -14.19 -5.65
CA ALA A 24 -9.18 -15.38 -4.94
C ALA A 24 -8.22 -14.98 -3.82
N ASP A 25 -8.56 -15.30 -2.58
CA ASP A 25 -7.64 -15.14 -1.44
C ASP A 25 -6.46 -16.12 -1.52
N PHE A 26 -6.63 -17.23 -2.25
CA PHE A 26 -5.63 -18.27 -2.43
C PHE A 26 -5.70 -18.90 -3.82
N VAL A 27 -4.56 -19.09 -4.48
CA VAL A 27 -4.44 -19.75 -5.78
C VAL A 27 -3.42 -20.89 -5.67
N ALA A 28 -3.82 -22.09 -6.11
CA ALA A 28 -2.95 -23.26 -6.15
C ALA A 28 -2.78 -23.78 -7.58
N CYS A 29 -1.59 -24.32 -7.87
CA CYS A 29 -1.28 -24.99 -9.12
C CYS A 29 -0.77 -26.40 -8.85
N HIS A 30 -1.50 -27.42 -9.30
CA HIS A 30 -1.12 -28.84 -9.10
C HIS A 30 -0.18 -29.38 -10.18
N HIS A 31 0.10 -28.62 -11.25
CA HIS A 31 0.91 -29.08 -12.38
C HIS A 31 1.85 -27.97 -12.85
N THR A 32 3.14 -28.12 -12.54
CA THR A 32 4.19 -27.11 -12.71
C THR A 32 4.25 -26.46 -14.10
N PRO A 33 4.11 -27.18 -15.24
CA PRO A 33 4.15 -26.56 -16.57
C PRO A 33 3.08 -25.48 -16.82
N HIS A 34 2.01 -25.43 -16.02
CA HIS A 34 1.04 -24.35 -16.15
C HIS A 34 1.57 -23.01 -15.62
N LEU A 35 2.57 -23.00 -14.73
CA LEU A 35 3.19 -21.75 -14.26
C LEU A 35 3.88 -20.99 -15.40
N GLU A 36 4.36 -21.71 -16.43
CA GLU A 36 5.06 -21.12 -17.58
C GLU A 36 4.10 -20.61 -18.67
N SER A 37 2.86 -21.11 -18.69
CA SER A 37 1.92 -20.91 -19.81
C SER A 37 0.60 -20.25 -19.42
N VAL A 38 0.32 -20.14 -18.11
CA VAL A 38 -0.92 -19.60 -17.58
C VAL A 38 -0.58 -18.56 -16.52
N ASP A 39 -1.11 -17.36 -16.68
CA ASP A 39 -1.12 -16.36 -15.61
C ASP A 39 -2.05 -16.85 -14.49
N MET A 40 -1.47 -17.56 -13.52
CA MET A 40 -2.16 -18.11 -12.36
C MET A 40 -2.51 -16.99 -11.36
N LEU A 41 -1.67 -15.97 -11.26
CA LEU A 41 -1.79 -14.91 -10.25
C LEU A 41 -2.86 -13.87 -10.59
N LYS A 42 -3.35 -13.78 -11.84
CA LYS A 42 -4.46 -12.88 -12.20
C LYS A 42 -5.72 -13.04 -11.35
N TYR A 43 -5.91 -14.21 -10.73
CA TYR A 43 -7.06 -14.47 -9.84
C TYR A 43 -6.80 -14.03 -8.40
N ALA A 44 -5.54 -13.96 -7.97
CA ALA A 44 -5.16 -13.54 -6.62
C ALA A 44 -5.52 -12.07 -6.38
N VAL A 45 -5.98 -11.73 -5.17
CA VAL A 45 -6.29 -10.34 -4.79
C VAL A 45 -5.03 -9.48 -4.86
N SER A 46 -5.08 -8.32 -5.53
CA SER A 46 -3.91 -7.42 -5.79
C SER A 46 -3.55 -6.48 -4.64
N ASP A 47 -4.10 -6.70 -3.45
CA ASP A 47 -4.01 -5.78 -2.30
C ASP A 47 -3.07 -6.37 -1.22
N TYR A 48 -2.04 -7.09 -1.69
CA TYR A 48 -1.02 -7.74 -0.87
C TYR A 48 0.00 -6.70 -0.41
N GLY A 49 -0.14 -6.23 0.83
CA GLY A 49 0.85 -5.36 1.46
C GLY A 49 2.16 -6.10 1.63
N ILE A 50 3.29 -5.43 1.38
CA ILE A 50 4.63 -5.97 1.57
C ILE A 50 5.41 -5.11 2.56
N THR A 51 5.97 -5.74 3.58
CA THR A 51 6.96 -5.15 4.49
C THR A 51 8.23 -5.96 4.47
N VAL A 52 9.37 -5.33 4.20
CA VAL A 52 10.68 -6.01 4.20
C VAL A 52 11.43 -5.73 5.49
N SER A 53 12.03 -6.75 6.10
CA SER A 53 12.86 -6.59 7.30
C SER A 53 14.04 -7.55 7.32
N LYS A 54 15.16 -7.14 7.93
CA LYS A 54 16.31 -8.01 8.22
C LYS A 54 16.13 -8.86 9.48
N LYS A 55 15.04 -8.65 10.23
CA LYS A 55 14.84 -9.36 11.50
C LYS A 55 14.30 -10.76 11.24
N ARG A 56 15.07 -11.77 11.64
CA ARG A 56 14.64 -13.18 11.60
C ARG A 56 13.35 -13.48 12.36
N ASP A 57 12.99 -12.63 13.33
CA ASP A 57 11.71 -12.73 14.03
C ASP A 57 10.49 -12.60 13.11
N CYS A 58 10.66 -12.06 11.89
CA CYS A 58 9.61 -12.05 10.87
C CYS A 58 9.04 -13.45 10.60
N LEU A 59 9.86 -14.51 10.67
CA LEU A 59 9.44 -15.90 10.47
C LEU A 59 8.33 -16.37 11.42
N LYS A 60 8.12 -15.67 12.54
CA LYS A 60 7.09 -15.98 13.54
C LYS A 60 5.78 -15.22 13.29
N LEU A 61 5.73 -14.34 12.30
CA LEU A 61 4.60 -13.45 12.08
C LEU A 61 3.45 -14.05 11.28
N LYS A 62 3.56 -15.26 10.73
CA LYS A 62 2.48 -15.84 9.91
C LYS A 62 1.21 -15.98 10.76
N GLY A 63 0.12 -15.34 10.32
CA GLY A 63 -1.15 -15.26 11.05
C GLY A 63 -1.23 -14.12 12.07
N GLU A 64 -0.13 -13.44 12.36
CA GLU A 64 -0.09 -12.28 13.26
C GLU A 64 -0.43 -10.97 12.54
N ARG A 65 -0.62 -9.91 13.32
CA ARG A 65 -0.84 -8.55 12.81
C ARG A 65 0.38 -7.68 13.06
N VAL A 66 0.84 -6.99 12.01
CA VAL A 66 1.91 -6.00 12.09
C VAL A 66 1.29 -4.62 11.99
N TYR A 67 1.47 -3.79 13.03
CA TYR A 67 0.94 -2.43 13.08
C TYR A 67 1.99 -1.42 12.64
N LEU A 68 1.63 -0.52 11.71
CA LEU A 68 2.44 0.60 11.31
C LEU A 68 2.12 1.83 12.16
N ILE A 69 3.14 2.34 12.84
CA ILE A 69 3.10 3.60 13.57
C ILE A 69 4.08 4.57 12.92
N VAL A 70 3.58 5.71 12.45
CA VAL A 70 4.37 6.74 11.79
C VAL A 70 4.76 7.79 12.82
N GLY A 71 6.06 7.89 13.10
CA GLY A 71 6.63 8.88 14.01
C GLY A 71 7.24 10.05 13.26
N MET A 72 6.79 11.27 13.54
CA MET A 72 7.19 12.49 12.83
C MET A 72 7.66 13.57 13.79
N LYS A 73 8.67 14.33 13.39
CA LYS A 73 9.13 15.48 14.15
C LYS A 73 8.57 16.76 13.52
N GLN A 74 7.50 17.30 14.08
CA GLN A 74 6.94 18.57 13.58
C GLN A 74 7.77 19.76 14.07
N ARG A 75 7.78 20.83 13.27
CA ARG A 75 8.35 22.12 13.65
C ARG A 75 7.69 22.62 14.94
N GLY A 76 8.45 23.31 15.80
CA GLY A 76 7.94 23.83 17.07
C GLY A 76 7.64 22.78 18.16
N HIS A 77 7.41 21.52 17.79
CA HIS A 77 7.09 20.46 18.75
C HIS A 77 8.35 19.99 19.47
N ARG A 78 8.28 19.79 20.81
CA ARG A 78 9.42 19.33 21.62
C ARG A 78 9.69 17.83 21.44
N GLN A 79 8.67 17.02 21.21
CA GLN A 79 8.76 15.57 20.99
C GLN A 79 8.32 15.19 19.57
N LYS A 80 8.42 13.91 19.20
CA LYS A 80 7.81 13.39 17.96
C LYS A 80 6.32 13.15 18.19
N ASP A 81 5.53 13.37 17.14
CA ASP A 81 4.15 12.93 17.07
C ASP A 81 4.09 11.56 16.42
N PHE A 82 3.33 10.66 17.02
CA PHE A 82 3.16 9.29 16.57
C PHE A 82 1.72 9.07 16.16
N TYR A 83 1.54 8.53 14.95
CA TYR A 83 0.24 8.28 14.37
C TYR A 83 0.08 6.80 14.07
N LEU A 84 -1.04 6.22 14.52
CA LEU A 84 -1.43 4.88 14.10
C LEU A 84 -1.93 4.94 12.66
N TRP A 85 -1.35 4.12 11.79
CA TRP A 85 -1.53 4.24 10.36
C TRP A 85 -2.37 3.12 9.77
N CYS A 86 -1.87 1.90 9.86
CA CYS A 86 -2.50 0.70 9.34
C CYS A 86 -2.02 -0.53 10.11
N TYR A 87 -2.61 -1.68 9.81
CA TYR A 87 -1.99 -2.96 10.09
C TYR A 87 -2.05 -3.87 8.87
N THR A 88 -1.10 -4.78 8.78
CA THR A 88 -1.09 -5.89 7.83
C THR A 88 -1.45 -7.16 8.58
N GLN A 89 -2.49 -7.86 8.13
CA GLN A 89 -2.77 -9.23 8.54
C GLN A 89 -1.81 -10.14 7.78
N VAL A 90 -0.79 -10.68 8.44
CA VAL A 90 0.26 -11.44 7.77
C VAL A 90 -0.26 -12.82 7.39
N GLU A 91 -0.06 -13.16 6.13
CA GLU A 91 -0.52 -14.39 5.51
C GLU A 91 0.66 -15.23 5.02
N GLU A 92 1.68 -14.59 4.45
CA GLU A 92 2.89 -15.25 3.97
C GLU A 92 4.17 -14.53 4.38
N ILE A 93 5.25 -15.31 4.47
CA ILE A 93 6.60 -14.80 4.75
C ILE A 93 7.57 -15.49 3.80
N GLU A 94 8.37 -14.69 3.12
CA GLU A 94 9.44 -15.15 2.23
C GLU A 94 10.79 -14.76 2.81
N ALA A 95 11.78 -15.64 2.67
CA ALA A 95 13.16 -15.33 2.99
C ALA A 95 13.94 -15.12 1.69
N PHE A 96 14.57 -13.97 1.57
CA PHE A 96 15.41 -13.62 0.42
C PHE A 96 16.88 -13.97 0.68
N GLU A 97 17.68 -14.08 -0.38
CA GLU A 97 19.09 -14.48 -0.33
C GLU A 97 19.97 -13.55 0.54
N ASN A 98 19.55 -12.28 0.72
CA ASN A 98 20.31 -11.25 1.46
C ASN A 98 19.92 -11.12 2.95
N GLU A 99 19.44 -12.19 3.58
CA GLU A 99 18.92 -12.20 4.97
C GLU A 99 17.76 -11.22 5.21
N ASN A 100 17.07 -10.81 4.15
CA ASN A 100 15.84 -10.05 4.23
C ASN A 100 14.65 -11.01 4.28
N TYR A 101 13.59 -10.58 4.94
CA TYR A 101 12.31 -11.29 5.00
C TYR A 101 11.22 -10.40 4.43
N GLY A 102 10.53 -10.90 3.40
CA GLY A 102 9.30 -10.32 2.90
C GLY A 102 8.15 -10.78 3.77
N VAL A 103 7.42 -9.85 4.36
CA VAL A 103 6.22 -10.11 5.16
C VAL A 103 5.04 -9.62 4.35
N TYR A 104 4.15 -10.55 4.01
CA TYR A 104 3.07 -10.26 3.10
C TYR A 104 1.70 -10.57 3.67
N GLY A 105 0.69 -9.81 3.27
CA GLY A 105 -0.70 -10.11 3.59
C GLY A 105 -1.66 -8.96 3.33
N THR A 106 -2.86 -9.05 3.90
CA THR A 106 -3.92 -8.07 3.65
C THR A 106 -3.78 -6.82 4.53
N ASP A 107 -3.84 -5.64 3.91
CA ASP A 107 -3.75 -4.36 4.61
C ASP A 107 -5.10 -3.77 5.06
N PHE A 108 -5.08 -3.17 6.25
CA PHE A 108 -6.20 -2.49 6.88
C PHE A 108 -5.77 -1.11 7.36
N ILE A 109 -6.34 -0.06 6.76
CA ILE A 109 -5.97 1.33 7.05
C ILE A 109 -6.86 1.93 8.13
N CYS A 110 -6.30 2.84 8.93
CA CYS A 110 -7.07 3.62 9.88
C CYS A 110 -8.14 4.47 9.17
N LYS A 111 -9.33 4.53 9.76
CA LYS A 111 -10.45 5.32 9.23
C LYS A 111 -10.23 6.82 9.29
N LYS A 112 -9.34 7.26 10.19
CA LYS A 112 -8.91 8.63 10.42
C LYS A 112 -7.53 8.60 11.09
N PRO A 113 -6.73 9.67 11.03
CA PRO A 113 -5.49 9.76 11.78
C PRO A 113 -5.77 9.64 13.28
N ILE A 114 -4.98 8.84 13.97
CA ILE A 114 -5.05 8.72 15.43
C ILE A 114 -3.69 9.13 15.97
N ARG A 115 -3.62 10.32 16.58
CA ARG A 115 -2.43 10.79 17.27
C ARG A 115 -2.30 10.03 18.59
N LEU A 116 -1.34 9.13 18.66
CA LEU A 116 -1.11 8.25 19.80
C LEU A 116 -0.65 9.02 21.04
N ASN A 117 0.05 10.15 20.85
CA ASN A 117 0.50 11.01 21.95
C ASN A 117 -0.63 11.46 22.88
N ASP A 118 -1.85 11.58 22.36
CA ASP A 118 -3.02 12.05 23.12
C ASP A 118 -3.74 10.91 23.86
N LEU A 119 -3.30 9.66 23.69
CA LEU A 119 -3.94 8.50 24.28
C LEU A 119 -3.31 8.13 25.63
N PRO A 120 -4.13 7.87 26.67
CA PRO A 120 -3.64 7.41 27.97
C PRO A 120 -2.75 6.18 27.83
N GLY A 121 -1.61 6.17 28.53
CA GLY A 121 -0.66 5.07 28.53
C GLY A 121 0.37 5.09 27.38
N PHE A 122 0.20 5.95 26.38
CA PHE A 122 1.14 5.99 25.24
C PHE A 122 2.55 6.39 25.65
N GLU A 123 2.72 7.35 26.57
CA GLU A 123 4.05 7.78 27.01
C GLU A 123 4.84 6.61 27.62
N HIS A 124 4.17 5.78 28.43
CA HIS A 124 4.78 4.59 28.99
C HIS A 124 5.12 3.58 27.89
N PHE A 125 4.16 3.28 27.01
CA PHE A 125 4.35 2.38 25.88
C PHE A 125 5.55 2.78 25.00
N ALA A 126 5.61 4.04 24.60
CA ALA A 126 6.65 4.60 23.76
C ALA A 126 8.05 4.49 24.40
N LYS A 127 8.16 4.81 25.70
CA LYS A 127 9.44 4.85 26.42
C LYS A 127 9.92 3.48 26.86
N HIS A 128 9.02 2.64 27.38
CA HIS A 128 9.39 1.41 28.10
C HIS A 128 9.19 0.14 27.28
N THR A 129 8.23 0.13 26.36
CA THR A 129 7.97 -1.05 25.50
C THR A 129 8.63 -0.90 24.15
N MET A 130 8.49 0.28 23.52
CA MET A 130 8.97 0.49 22.16
C MET A 130 10.38 1.08 22.07
N GLY A 131 11.01 1.41 23.21
CA GLY A 131 12.35 1.98 23.27
C GLY A 131 12.52 3.24 22.40
N SER A 132 11.53 4.14 22.41
CA SER A 132 11.45 5.33 21.54
C SER A 132 11.20 5.05 20.06
N PHE A 133 10.57 3.93 19.71
CA PHE A 133 10.28 3.51 18.33
C PHE A 133 11.55 3.51 17.47
N ALA A 134 12.63 2.93 17.99
CA ALA A 134 13.82 2.66 17.19
C ALA A 134 13.47 1.75 16.00
N TYR A 135 14.18 1.93 14.88
CA TYR A 135 13.91 1.23 13.61
C TYR A 135 13.75 -0.28 13.79
N GLY A 136 12.65 -0.83 13.30
CA GLY A 136 12.42 -2.26 13.14
C GLY A 136 11.17 -2.79 13.83
N LEU A 137 10.89 -4.06 13.56
CA LEU A 137 9.76 -4.80 14.13
C LEU A 137 9.95 -5.03 15.64
N GLN A 138 8.93 -4.76 16.44
CA GLN A 138 8.96 -4.93 17.90
C GLN A 138 7.69 -5.62 18.38
N ASN A 139 7.80 -6.45 19.41
CA ASN A 139 6.66 -7.14 20.01
C ASN A 139 6.09 -6.32 21.17
N ALA A 140 4.83 -5.91 21.04
CA ALA A 140 4.11 -5.10 21.99
C ALA A 140 3.00 -5.85 22.73
N ILE A 141 2.79 -7.15 22.48
CA ILE A 141 1.55 -7.86 22.87
C ILE A 141 1.30 -7.87 24.38
N ASN A 142 2.37 -7.81 25.18
CA ASN A 142 2.29 -7.82 26.64
C ASN A 142 2.08 -6.43 27.26
N ASP A 143 2.18 -5.36 26.47
CA ASP A 143 1.89 -4.01 26.96
C ASP A 143 0.38 -3.75 26.90
N PRO A 144 -0.25 -3.23 27.97
CA PRO A 144 -1.69 -2.91 27.98
C PRO A 144 -2.13 -1.98 26.84
N PHE A 145 -1.24 -1.08 26.38
CA PHE A 145 -1.51 -0.16 25.28
C PHE A 145 -1.73 -0.88 23.94
N SER A 146 -1.24 -2.12 23.78
CA SER A 146 -1.49 -2.91 22.57
C SER A 146 -2.99 -3.12 22.29
N GLN A 147 -3.83 -3.16 23.33
CA GLN A 147 -5.29 -3.28 23.19
C GLN A 147 -5.91 -2.08 22.48
N VAL A 148 -5.30 -0.89 22.62
CA VAL A 148 -5.71 0.32 21.89
C VAL A 148 -5.41 0.15 20.40
N LEU A 149 -4.24 -0.41 20.07
CA LEU A 149 -3.82 -0.67 18.69
C LEU A 149 -4.68 -1.75 18.02
N MET A 150 -5.03 -2.81 18.76
CA MET A 150 -5.81 -3.95 18.27
C MET A 150 -7.31 -3.70 18.12
N ASN A 151 -7.77 -2.47 18.35
CA ASN A 151 -9.19 -2.15 18.20
C ASN A 151 -9.62 -2.12 16.72
N ASP A 152 -10.21 -3.23 16.26
CA ASP A 152 -10.69 -3.41 14.88
C ASP A 152 -11.64 -2.32 14.39
N LYS A 153 -12.33 -1.60 15.30
CA LYS A 153 -13.22 -0.49 14.91
C LYS A 153 -12.47 0.69 14.31
N LEU A 154 -11.17 0.82 14.59
CA LEU A 154 -10.32 1.89 14.07
C LEU A 154 -10.00 1.71 12.58
N TYR A 155 -10.08 0.49 12.07
CA TYR A 155 -9.59 0.14 10.75
C TYR A 155 -10.71 -0.23 9.77
N ALA A 156 -10.40 -0.13 8.49
CA ALA A 156 -11.19 -0.69 7.41
C ALA A 156 -10.26 -1.30 6.36
N SER A 157 -10.74 -2.38 5.73
CA SER A 157 -10.04 -3.00 4.60
C SER A 157 -9.79 -1.97 3.51
N MET A 158 -8.60 -2.02 2.92
CA MET A 158 -8.19 -1.10 1.86
C MET A 158 -9.10 -1.18 0.63
N GLU A 159 -9.65 -2.37 0.33
CA GLU A 159 -10.61 -2.58 -0.78
C GLU A 159 -11.86 -1.69 -0.67
N LYS A 160 -12.29 -1.38 0.55
CA LYS A 160 -13.47 -0.51 0.80
C LYS A 160 -13.18 0.96 0.51
N TYR A 161 -11.91 1.37 0.44
CA TYR A 161 -11.50 2.72 0.06
C TYR A 161 -11.43 2.85 -1.46
N ASN A 162 -12.60 2.74 -2.12
CA ASN A 162 -12.74 2.96 -3.56
C ASN A 162 -13.25 4.40 -3.83
N GLN A 163 -12.51 5.16 -4.65
CA GLN A 163 -12.91 6.39 -5.36
C GLN A 163 -13.27 7.67 -4.57
N LYS A 164 -13.77 7.64 -3.33
CA LYS A 164 -14.04 8.86 -2.52
C LYS A 164 -12.84 9.40 -1.73
N ALA A 165 -11.67 8.82 -2.01
CA ALA A 165 -10.32 9.15 -1.57
C ALA A 165 -10.12 9.22 -0.06
N LEU A 166 -8.89 8.93 0.38
CA LEU A 166 -8.42 9.17 1.73
C LEU A 166 -8.36 10.69 1.98
N ARG A 167 -9.50 11.39 1.91
CA ARG A 167 -9.55 12.84 2.10
C ARG A 167 -9.01 13.21 3.47
N TRP A 168 -9.25 12.36 4.46
CA TRP A 168 -8.65 12.48 5.78
C TRP A 168 -7.12 12.51 5.72
N LEU A 169 -6.47 11.82 4.78
CA LEU A 169 -5.01 11.77 4.67
C LEU A 169 -4.46 13.08 4.09
N ALA A 170 -5.20 13.72 3.18
CA ALA A 170 -4.90 15.07 2.73
C ALA A 170 -5.21 16.12 3.81
N ASP A 171 -6.35 15.99 4.50
CA ASP A 171 -6.72 16.87 5.62
C ASP A 171 -5.71 16.72 6.79
N PHE A 172 -5.18 15.51 6.98
CA PHE A 172 -4.12 15.22 7.94
C PHE A 172 -2.84 15.96 7.57
N GLU A 173 -2.40 15.84 6.31
CA GLU A 173 -1.20 16.51 5.83
C GLU A 173 -1.32 18.04 5.90
N ASP A 174 -2.49 18.59 5.60
CA ASP A 174 -2.79 20.02 5.78
C ASP A 174 -2.68 20.49 7.22
N GLY A 175 -2.91 19.58 8.18
CA GLY A 175 -2.77 19.86 9.60
C GLY A 175 -1.34 19.76 10.12
N LEU A 176 -0.37 19.36 9.29
CA LEU A 176 1.02 19.24 9.69
C LEU A 176 1.73 20.60 9.58
N GLU A 177 2.55 20.92 10.58
CA GLU A 177 3.39 22.12 10.51
C GLU A 177 4.59 21.95 9.55
N ASP A 178 4.90 20.70 9.20
CA ASP A 178 6.00 20.34 8.32
C ASP A 178 5.45 19.68 7.05
N SER A 179 5.48 20.42 5.94
CA SER A 179 4.93 20.01 4.64
C SER A 179 5.77 18.94 3.92
N ASP A 180 6.90 18.53 4.51
CA ASP A 180 7.91 17.72 3.83
C ASP A 180 7.61 16.22 3.80
N LEU A 181 6.57 15.77 4.51
CA LEU A 181 6.14 14.38 4.39
C LEU A 181 5.65 14.03 2.99
N TRP A 182 5.15 15.02 2.26
CA TRP A 182 4.62 14.89 0.92
C TRP A 182 3.80 13.61 0.72
N LEU A 183 2.86 13.29 1.63
CA LEU A 183 2.03 12.09 1.51
C LEU A 183 1.00 12.25 0.38
N THR A 184 0.59 13.49 0.11
CA THR A 184 -0.34 13.88 -0.95
C THR A 184 0.24 15.10 -1.68
N ASN A 185 0.04 15.18 -3.00
CA ASN A 185 0.19 16.45 -3.72
C ASN A 185 -1.19 17.07 -3.87
N LYS A 186 -1.30 18.35 -4.23
CA LYS A 186 -2.58 18.96 -4.56
C LYS A 186 -2.58 19.49 -5.97
N ASP A 187 -3.69 19.29 -6.69
CA ASP A 187 -3.87 19.94 -7.98
C ASP A 187 -4.06 21.46 -7.82
N GLY A 188 -4.08 22.20 -8.93
CA GLY A 188 -4.33 23.65 -8.92
C GLY A 188 -5.73 24.05 -8.43
N ARG A 189 -6.56 23.09 -8.00
CA ARG A 189 -7.88 23.27 -7.39
C ARG A 189 -7.93 22.74 -5.96
N ASN A 190 -6.77 22.49 -5.35
CA ASN A 190 -6.62 22.00 -3.98
C ASN A 190 -7.20 20.58 -3.75
N HIS A 191 -7.38 19.78 -4.80
CA HIS A 191 -7.76 18.38 -4.66
C HIS A 191 -6.53 17.50 -4.46
N PRO A 192 -6.59 16.47 -3.58
CA PRO A 192 -5.50 15.53 -3.40
C PRO A 192 -5.19 14.80 -4.70
N SER A 193 -3.92 14.88 -5.11
CA SER A 193 -3.30 14.21 -6.24
C SER A 193 -2.27 13.24 -5.67
N TRP A 194 -2.55 11.96 -5.86
CA TRP A 194 -1.78 10.87 -5.25
C TRP A 194 -0.57 10.50 -6.10
N PHE A 195 -0.63 10.78 -7.40
CA PHE A 195 0.49 10.66 -8.32
C PHE A 195 1.01 12.03 -8.68
N ILE A 196 2.33 12.20 -8.67
CA ILE A 196 2.92 13.39 -9.24
C ILE A 196 3.28 13.08 -10.67
N PHE A 197 2.69 13.84 -11.59
CA PHE A 197 3.10 13.83 -12.98
C PHE A 197 3.86 15.12 -13.25
N GLU A 198 5.16 14.99 -13.48
CA GLU A 198 6.03 16.11 -13.86
C GLU A 198 6.09 16.17 -15.38
N MET A 199 5.58 17.26 -15.95
CA MET A 199 5.73 17.52 -17.38
C MET A 199 7.19 17.90 -17.66
N GLU A 200 7.79 17.24 -18.64
CA GLU A 200 9.09 17.66 -19.15
C GLU A 200 8.91 18.94 -19.98
N PRO A 201 9.67 20.01 -19.69
CA PRO A 201 9.52 21.28 -20.38
C PRO A 201 9.69 21.13 -21.90
N ASN A 202 8.75 21.69 -22.66
CA ASN A 202 8.76 21.71 -24.13
C ASN A 202 8.68 20.33 -24.80
N THR A 203 8.21 19.28 -24.11
CA THR A 203 7.98 17.96 -24.72
C THR A 203 6.56 17.46 -24.46
N SER A 204 6.18 16.38 -25.15
CA SER A 204 4.94 15.62 -24.89
C SER A 204 5.17 14.47 -23.89
N THR A 205 6.22 14.58 -23.07
CA THR A 205 6.61 13.58 -22.08
C THR A 205 6.20 14.02 -20.67
N ALA A 206 5.63 13.10 -19.91
CA ALA A 206 5.39 13.27 -18.49
C ALA A 206 6.11 12.18 -17.69
N TYR A 207 6.61 12.52 -16.51
CA TYR A 207 7.26 11.62 -15.58
C TYR A 207 6.34 11.34 -14.40
N LEU A 208 6.04 10.07 -14.16
CA LEU A 208 5.30 9.63 -12.99
C LEU A 208 6.25 9.54 -11.80
N ARG A 209 6.23 10.49 -10.88
CA ARG A 209 6.80 10.30 -9.55
C ARG A 209 5.77 9.64 -8.65
N VAL A 210 6.09 8.43 -8.26
CA VAL A 210 5.33 7.66 -7.30
C VAL A 210 5.84 7.98 -5.89
N ARG A 211 4.95 8.28 -4.94
CA ARG A 211 5.34 8.54 -3.55
C ARG A 211 5.22 7.28 -2.70
N ALA A 212 6.00 7.21 -1.62
CA ALA A 212 6.28 6.02 -0.80
C ALA A 212 5.07 5.25 -0.22
N ILE A 213 3.84 5.75 -0.39
CA ILE A 213 2.59 5.07 0.00
C ILE A 213 1.96 4.28 -1.16
N SER A 214 2.59 4.26 -2.34
CA SER A 214 2.04 3.62 -3.54
C SER A 214 1.83 2.12 -3.46
N CYS A 215 2.50 1.44 -2.52
CA CYS A 215 2.24 0.04 -2.20
C CYS A 215 0.81 -0.19 -1.68
N LEU A 216 0.13 0.85 -1.22
CA LEU A 216 -1.25 0.78 -0.72
C LEU A 216 -2.31 0.97 -1.82
N TRP A 217 -1.92 1.16 -3.09
CA TRP A 217 -2.86 1.54 -4.15
C TRP A 217 -3.18 0.40 -5.11
N ASN A 218 -4.45 -0.01 -5.11
CA ASN A 218 -4.93 -1.03 -6.04
C ASN A 218 -5.00 -0.53 -7.48
N LYS A 219 -5.02 -1.49 -8.43
CA LYS A 219 -5.06 -1.25 -9.89
C LYS A 219 -6.17 -0.27 -10.29
N LYS A 220 -7.35 -0.38 -9.67
CA LYS A 220 -8.52 0.46 -10.00
C LYS A 220 -8.28 1.92 -9.60
N PHE A 221 -7.67 2.17 -8.44
CA PHE A 221 -7.36 3.52 -8.00
C PHE A 221 -6.35 4.20 -8.92
N PHE A 222 -5.28 3.49 -9.29
CA PHE A 222 -4.30 4.01 -10.26
C PHE A 222 -4.99 4.39 -11.58
N ILE A 223 -5.86 3.54 -12.13
CA ILE A 223 -6.61 3.81 -13.36
C ILE A 223 -7.38 5.13 -13.27
N GLU A 224 -8.08 5.37 -12.16
CA GLU A 224 -8.92 6.57 -12.02
C GLU A 224 -8.07 7.84 -11.92
N GLN A 225 -6.96 7.80 -11.20
CA GLN A 225 -6.02 8.94 -11.17
C GLN A 225 -5.40 9.19 -12.54
N PHE A 226 -5.10 8.12 -13.27
CA PHE A 226 -4.54 8.20 -14.60
C PHE A 226 -5.51 8.82 -15.62
N LYS A 227 -6.81 8.49 -15.54
CA LYS A 227 -7.86 9.14 -16.35
C LYS A 227 -7.91 10.65 -16.11
N ILE A 228 -7.82 11.06 -14.84
CA ILE A 228 -7.81 12.49 -14.47
C ILE A 228 -6.58 13.17 -15.07
N PHE A 229 -5.42 12.53 -15.01
CA PHE A 229 -4.18 13.02 -15.63
C PHE A 229 -4.34 13.20 -17.15
N CYS A 230 -4.74 12.18 -17.90
CA CYS A 230 -4.90 12.26 -19.35
C CYS A 230 -5.93 13.33 -19.77
N LYS A 231 -6.97 13.56 -18.95
CA LYS A 231 -7.94 14.64 -19.18
C LYS A 231 -7.32 16.02 -18.96
N ARG A 232 -6.42 16.15 -18.00
CA ARG A 232 -5.76 17.41 -17.65
C ARG A 232 -4.64 17.78 -18.62
N PHE A 233 -3.94 16.79 -19.17
CA PHE A 233 -2.80 16.96 -20.07
C PHE A 233 -2.99 16.13 -21.36
N PRO A 234 -3.97 16.50 -22.22
CA PRO A 234 -4.26 15.77 -23.45
C PRO A 234 -3.11 15.77 -24.47
N GLU A 235 -2.14 16.68 -24.32
CA GLU A 235 -0.94 16.80 -25.14
C GLU A 235 0.13 15.75 -24.85
N VAL A 236 0.01 15.03 -23.72
CA VAL A 236 0.98 14.00 -23.33
C VAL A 236 0.86 12.81 -24.27
N GLN A 237 1.98 12.44 -24.89
CA GLN A 237 2.10 11.29 -25.77
C GLN A 237 2.97 10.20 -25.17
N THR A 238 3.88 10.57 -24.25
CA THR A 238 4.76 9.64 -23.57
C THR A 238 4.65 9.79 -22.05
N LEU A 239 4.48 8.68 -21.35
CA LEU A 239 4.58 8.61 -19.90
C LEU A 239 5.80 7.78 -19.49
N CYS A 240 6.71 8.40 -18.76
CA CYS A 240 7.89 7.78 -18.18
C CYS A 240 7.60 7.37 -16.73
N ILE A 241 7.88 6.13 -16.37
CA ILE A 241 7.65 5.57 -15.04
C ILE A 241 8.99 5.09 -14.47
N PRO A 242 9.39 5.58 -13.29
CA PRO A 242 10.62 5.15 -12.66
C PRO A 242 10.49 3.70 -12.23
N VAL A 243 11.53 2.92 -12.50
CA VAL A 243 11.70 1.57 -11.99
C VAL A 243 12.96 1.53 -11.12
N ALA A 244 12.84 1.13 -9.86
CA ALA A 244 13.99 0.88 -9.01
C ALA A 244 14.76 -0.35 -9.54
N GLU A 245 16.09 -0.31 -9.45
CA GLU A 245 16.96 -1.30 -10.09
C GLU A 245 16.82 -2.74 -9.54
N ASN A 246 16.14 -2.98 -8.41
CA ASN A 246 16.01 -4.31 -7.79
C ASN A 246 14.84 -4.39 -6.76
N ASP A 247 13.63 -3.92 -7.09
CA ASP A 247 12.51 -3.96 -6.12
C ASP A 247 11.27 -4.62 -6.74
N GLU A 248 10.84 -5.77 -6.21
CA GLU A 248 9.61 -6.47 -6.65
C GLU A 248 8.36 -5.56 -6.57
N GLN A 249 8.37 -4.59 -5.66
CA GLN A 249 7.32 -3.59 -5.54
C GLN A 249 7.24 -2.65 -6.75
N THR A 250 8.36 -2.48 -7.45
CA THR A 250 8.45 -1.71 -8.70
C THR A 250 7.83 -2.45 -9.87
N ASP A 251 8.00 -3.78 -9.94
CA ASP A 251 7.44 -4.59 -11.02
C ASP A 251 5.92 -4.58 -11.00
N GLU A 252 5.31 -4.54 -9.81
CA GLU A 252 3.86 -4.44 -9.68
C GLU A 252 3.32 -3.08 -10.16
N ILE A 253 3.99 -1.97 -9.84
CA ILE A 253 3.63 -0.62 -10.30
C ILE A 253 3.84 -0.50 -11.80
N ALA A 254 4.95 -1.02 -12.32
CA ALA A 254 5.27 -1.03 -13.74
C ALA A 254 4.23 -1.86 -14.52
N TYR A 255 3.87 -3.04 -14.01
CA TYR A 255 2.84 -3.90 -14.58
C TYR A 255 1.46 -3.22 -14.54
N LYS A 256 1.06 -2.66 -13.39
CA LYS A 256 -0.18 -1.90 -13.24
C LYS A 256 -0.24 -0.77 -14.28
N ALA A 257 0.83 0.01 -14.43
CA ALA A 257 0.84 1.12 -15.37
C ALA A 257 0.88 0.70 -16.85
N TYR A 258 1.59 -0.39 -17.17
CA TYR A 258 1.62 -0.96 -18.53
C TYR A 258 0.22 -1.41 -18.98
N ASP A 259 -0.48 -2.16 -18.13
CA ASP A 259 -1.83 -2.64 -18.40
C ASP A 259 -2.85 -1.51 -18.55
N ILE A 260 -2.58 -0.39 -17.89
CA ILE A 260 -3.41 0.82 -17.96
C ILE A 260 -3.16 1.55 -19.27
N ALA A 261 -1.90 1.71 -19.68
CA ALA A 261 -1.57 2.30 -20.98
C ALA A 261 -2.16 1.53 -22.16
N LYS A 262 -2.29 0.21 -22.08
CA LYS A 262 -3.05 -0.57 -23.09
C LYS A 262 -4.50 -0.10 -23.23
N LYS A 263 -5.13 0.41 -22.17
CA LYS A 263 -6.50 0.98 -22.23
C LYS A 263 -6.55 2.37 -22.84
N PHE A 264 -5.41 3.06 -22.95
CA PHE A 264 -5.29 4.39 -23.54
C PHE A 264 -4.40 4.32 -24.78
N SER A 265 -4.98 3.90 -25.90
CA SER A 265 -4.30 3.58 -27.17
C SER A 265 -3.34 4.64 -27.73
N ASN A 266 -3.46 5.89 -27.27
CA ASN A 266 -2.73 7.03 -27.81
C ASN A 266 -1.46 7.37 -27.01
N LEU A 267 -1.17 6.62 -25.94
CA LEU A 267 -0.09 6.92 -25.02
C LEU A 267 1.00 5.86 -25.06
N LYS A 268 2.25 6.29 -25.24
CA LYS A 268 3.43 5.45 -25.13
C LYS A 268 3.93 5.42 -23.68
N VAL A 269 4.02 4.25 -23.07
CA VAL A 269 4.67 4.10 -21.76
C VAL A 269 6.13 3.70 -21.92
N ARG A 270 7.00 4.33 -21.13
CA ARG A 270 8.42 4.01 -21.01
C ARG A 270 8.77 3.80 -19.54
N PHE A 271 9.61 2.83 -19.27
CA PHE A 271 10.20 2.60 -17.96
C PHE A 271 11.62 3.16 -17.96
N TYR A 272 12.05 3.78 -16.87
CA TYR A 272 13.40 4.31 -16.72
C TYR A 272 13.91 4.07 -15.31
N ILE A 273 15.20 3.83 -15.16
CA ILE A 273 15.84 3.80 -13.84
C ILE A 273 16.26 5.25 -13.54
N PRO A 274 15.76 5.86 -12.46
CA PRO A 274 16.06 7.26 -12.11
C PRO A 274 17.53 7.49 -11.71
#